data_AF-A0A9D6TYP3-F1
#
_entry.id   AF-A0A9D6TYP3-F1
#
_cell.length_a   1.000
_cell.length_b   1.000
_cell.length_c   1.000
_cell.angle_alpha   90.00
_cell.angle_beta   90.00
_cell.angle_gamma   90.00
#
_symmetry.space_group_name_H-M   'P 1'
#
loop_
_entity.id
_entity.type
_entity.pdbx_description
1 polymer ?
#
loop_
_entity_poly.entity_id
_entity_poly.type
_entity_poly.pdbx_seq_one_letter_code
_entity_poly.pdbx_strand_id
1 'polypeptide(L)'
;MSRGAVLALAVLALAGGAAAAPHEDRILPLEQYTSEKGRALAHAHSRVLRELNSEIYHCLPWVEIEKESIGFFRPKHLQRDDRYLSLRIYIEQDPSPAFSRASLEARASAMFSRYVGPLLRRMARDAALLADGSVDGFTVVLEWQKDAQRQGERPIHETIAAFVDKPTAVDYLAGRLRPDELVARARVLGWDGETPRGTLRLQAWDDNFVATYKVKNYQLEPGVSCQ
;
A
#
# COMPACT_ATOMS: atom_id res chain seq x y z
N MET A 1 -4.78 -56.43 46.17
CA MET A 1 -4.18 -55.18 46.65
C MET A 1 -4.17 -54.18 45.49
N SER A 2 -4.76 -53.01 45.75
CA SER A 2 -4.77 -51.69 45.06
C SER A 2 -4.43 -51.61 43.57
N ARG A 3 -5.38 -51.24 42.68
CA ARG A 3 -5.87 -49.88 42.35
C ARG A 3 -4.77 -48.95 41.79
N GLY A 4 -4.93 -48.59 40.51
CA GLY A 4 -4.24 -47.48 39.86
C GLY A 4 -4.85 -47.21 38.50
N ALA A 5 -5.95 -46.46 38.46
CA ALA A 5 -6.59 -45.98 37.23
C ALA A 5 -5.74 -44.85 36.63
N VAL A 6 -5.35 -44.95 35.36
CA VAL A 6 -4.74 -43.85 34.62
C VAL A 6 -5.82 -43.24 33.73
N LEU A 7 -6.36 -42.13 34.20
CA LEU A 7 -7.23 -41.23 33.45
C LEU A 7 -6.31 -40.23 32.73
N ALA A 8 -6.16 -40.34 31.42
CA ALA A 8 -5.50 -39.32 30.60
C ALA A 8 -6.58 -38.57 29.80
N LEU A 9 -6.95 -37.39 30.32
CA LEU A 9 -7.81 -36.43 29.64
C LEU A 9 -7.06 -35.89 28.41
N ALA A 10 -7.51 -36.26 27.21
CA ALA A 10 -7.07 -35.60 25.98
C ALA A 10 -7.76 -34.23 25.89
N VAL A 11 -7.07 -33.18 26.31
CA VAL A 11 -7.47 -31.80 26.01
C VAL A 11 -7.21 -31.57 24.53
N LEU A 12 -8.27 -31.66 23.73
CA LEU A 12 -8.31 -31.15 22.35
C LEU A 12 -8.09 -29.63 22.41
N ALA A 13 -6.85 -29.21 22.15
CA ALA A 13 -6.54 -27.83 21.88
C ALA A 13 -7.28 -27.41 20.60
N LEU A 14 -8.37 -26.66 20.78
CA LEU A 14 -8.95 -25.84 19.73
C LEU A 14 -7.89 -24.82 19.30
N ALA A 15 -7.11 -25.17 18.28
CA ALA A 15 -6.34 -24.20 17.52
C ALA A 15 -7.33 -23.34 16.72
N GLY A 16 -8.04 -22.44 17.42
CA GLY A 16 -8.53 -21.24 16.78
C GLY A 16 -7.30 -20.49 16.33
N GLY A 17 -7.06 -20.44 15.01
CA GLY A 17 -6.01 -19.59 14.46
C GLY A 17 -6.28 -18.18 14.96
N ALA A 18 -5.40 -17.67 15.84
CA ALA A 18 -5.40 -16.26 16.17
C ALA A 18 -5.17 -15.54 14.84
N ALA A 19 -6.18 -14.84 14.35
CA ALA A 19 -6.00 -13.90 13.26
C ALA A 19 -4.90 -12.94 13.72
N ALA A 20 -3.79 -12.91 12.99
CA ALA A 20 -2.73 -11.96 13.30
C ALA A 20 -3.32 -10.55 13.12
N ALA A 21 -3.12 -9.69 14.10
CA ALA A 21 -3.61 -8.32 14.04
C ALA A 21 -2.68 -7.48 13.13
N PRO A 22 -3.18 -6.43 12.47
CA PRO A 22 -2.33 -5.49 11.76
C PRO A 22 -1.25 -4.95 12.70
N HIS A 23 0.00 -4.93 12.23
CA HIS A 23 1.06 -4.31 13.01
C HIS A 23 0.88 -2.78 13.01
N GLU A 24 0.79 -2.17 14.18
CA GLU A 24 0.64 -0.71 14.32
C GLU A 24 1.94 0.05 14.00
N ASP A 25 3.08 -0.64 13.92
CA ASP A 25 4.38 -0.07 13.58
C ASP A 25 4.48 0.45 12.12
N ARG A 26 3.43 0.23 11.31
CA ARG A 26 3.33 0.72 9.92
C ARG A 26 2.89 2.18 9.84
N ILE A 27 2.28 2.73 10.89
CA ILE A 27 1.84 4.12 10.95
C ILE A 27 2.95 4.96 11.59
N LEU A 28 3.28 6.10 10.97
CA LEU A 28 4.28 7.02 11.50
C LEU A 28 3.82 7.60 12.86
N PRO A 29 4.60 7.45 13.95
CA PRO A 29 4.28 8.04 15.25
C PRO A 29 4.23 9.58 15.21
N LEU A 30 3.37 10.18 16.04
CA LEU A 30 3.14 11.64 16.09
C LEU A 30 4.42 12.44 16.38
N GLU A 31 5.32 11.85 17.16
CA GLU A 31 6.58 12.40 17.62
C GLU A 31 7.61 12.50 16.49
N GLN A 32 7.46 11.67 15.45
CA GLN A 32 8.37 11.64 14.31
C GLN A 32 8.00 12.65 13.22
N TYR A 33 6.85 13.34 13.34
CA TYR A 33 6.48 14.42 12.43
C TYR A 33 7.33 15.67 12.67
N THR A 34 8.00 16.12 11.60
CA THR A 34 8.90 17.28 11.61
C THR A 34 8.20 18.63 11.44
N SER A 35 6.87 18.66 11.28
CA SER A 35 6.07 19.86 11.10
C SER A 35 4.80 19.80 11.95
N GLU A 36 4.33 20.95 12.42
CA GLU A 36 3.06 21.07 13.13
C GLU A 36 1.87 20.63 12.25
N LYS A 37 1.80 21.08 10.98
CA LYS A 37 0.74 20.70 10.04
C LYS A 37 0.62 19.19 9.87
N GLY A 38 1.74 18.51 9.57
CA GLY A 38 1.77 17.05 9.44
C GLY A 38 1.34 16.32 10.73
N ARG A 39 1.79 16.79 11.89
CA ARG A 39 1.40 16.21 13.20
C ARG A 39 -0.09 16.41 13.48
N ALA A 40 -0.62 17.60 13.20
CA ALA A 40 -2.03 17.92 13.36
C ALA A 40 -2.91 17.05 12.47
N LEU A 41 -2.54 16.88 11.19
CA LEU A 41 -3.22 15.95 10.27
C LEU A 41 -3.20 14.51 10.79
N ALA A 42 -2.05 14.02 11.23
CA ALA A 42 -1.91 12.67 11.75
C ALA A 42 -2.76 12.43 13.01
N HIS A 43 -2.83 13.42 13.90
CA HIS A 43 -3.68 13.37 15.07
C HIS A 43 -5.17 13.38 14.68
N ALA A 44 -5.59 14.33 13.84
CA ALA A 44 -6.97 14.50 13.39
C ALA A 44 -7.50 13.27 12.63
N HIS A 45 -6.66 12.64 11.80
CA HIS A 45 -7.02 11.51 10.94
C HIS A 45 -6.48 10.17 11.45
N SER A 46 -6.11 10.06 12.73
CA SER A 46 -5.53 8.85 13.32
C SER A 46 -6.38 7.60 13.15
N ARG A 47 -7.72 7.74 13.17
CA ARG A 47 -8.65 6.64 12.86
C ARG A 47 -8.51 6.19 11.41
N VAL A 48 -8.47 7.12 10.45
CA VAL A 48 -8.33 6.83 9.02
C VAL A 48 -7.02 6.10 8.74
N LEU A 49 -5.91 6.48 9.37
CA LEU A 49 -4.62 5.80 9.21
C LEU A 49 -4.67 4.34 9.69
N ARG A 50 -5.31 4.08 10.83
CA ARG A 50 -5.49 2.72 11.38
C ARG A 50 -6.43 1.87 10.54
N GLU A 51 -7.53 2.45 10.07
CA GLU A 51 -8.47 1.78 9.17
C GLU A 51 -7.80 1.41 7.85
N LEU A 52 -7.02 2.33 7.26
CA LEU A 52 -6.24 2.05 6.04
C LEU A 52 -5.24 0.91 6.25
N ASN A 53 -4.51 0.92 7.38
CA ASN A 53 -3.55 -0.14 7.73
C ASN A 53 -4.25 -1.50 7.83
N SER A 54 -5.35 -1.57 8.59
CA SER A 54 -6.14 -2.78 8.77
C SER A 54 -6.76 -3.26 7.46
N GLU A 55 -7.32 -2.36 6.66
CA GLU A 55 -7.92 -2.69 5.39
C GLU A 55 -6.91 -3.29 4.42
N ILE A 56 -5.71 -2.70 4.28
CA ILE A 56 -4.67 -3.25 3.42
C ILE A 56 -4.23 -4.62 3.93
N TYR A 57 -4.00 -4.75 5.25
CA TYR A 57 -3.58 -6.01 5.88
C TYR A 57 -4.53 -7.16 5.58
N HIS A 58 -5.85 -6.95 5.70
CA HIS A 58 -6.82 -8.01 5.45
C HIS A 58 -7.19 -8.19 3.98
N CYS A 59 -7.21 -7.10 3.20
CA CYS A 59 -7.79 -7.13 1.85
C CYS A 59 -6.77 -7.33 0.74
N LEU A 60 -5.49 -7.08 1.03
CA LEU A 60 -4.39 -7.24 0.08
C LEU A 60 -3.30 -8.14 0.69
N PRO A 61 -3.59 -9.41 1.03
CA PRO A 61 -2.64 -10.30 1.73
C PRO A 61 -1.38 -10.69 0.91
N TRP A 62 -1.20 -10.15 -0.29
CA TRP A 62 -0.01 -10.29 -1.14
C TRP A 62 0.84 -9.00 -1.17
N VAL A 63 0.51 -8.01 -0.34
CA VAL A 63 1.31 -6.80 -0.19
C VAL A 63 1.72 -6.62 1.26
N GLU A 64 2.92 -6.10 1.44
CA GLU A 64 3.47 -5.77 2.75
C GLU A 64 3.57 -4.25 2.85
N ILE A 65 3.13 -3.70 3.98
CA ILE A 65 3.35 -2.27 4.27
C ILE A 65 4.69 -2.17 4.97
N GLU A 66 5.51 -1.20 4.61
CA GLU A 66 6.75 -0.98 5.36
C GLU A 66 6.50 -0.29 6.71
N LYS A 67 7.44 -0.46 7.65
CA LYS A 67 7.41 0.24 8.93
C LYS A 67 7.31 1.75 8.71
N GLU A 68 6.50 2.44 9.53
CA GLU A 68 6.37 3.90 9.56
C GLU A 68 6.08 4.53 8.18
N SER A 69 5.40 3.80 7.29
CA SER A 69 5.18 4.19 5.89
C SER A 69 3.75 4.59 5.54
N ILE A 70 2.86 4.64 6.55
CA ILE A 70 1.55 5.29 6.48
C ILE A 70 1.59 6.60 7.28
N GLY A 71 1.22 7.72 6.67
CA GLY A 71 1.21 9.02 7.36
C GLY A 71 1.21 10.23 6.43
N PHE A 72 1.37 11.44 7.00
CA PHE A 72 1.37 12.70 6.24
C PHE A 72 2.78 13.24 5.99
N PHE A 73 3.35 12.88 4.84
CA PHE A 73 4.71 13.22 4.47
C PHE A 73 4.75 14.41 3.52
N ARG A 74 5.87 15.15 3.56
CA ARG A 74 6.18 16.14 2.54
C ARG A 74 6.89 15.46 1.37
N PRO A 75 6.37 15.50 0.13
CA PRO A 75 7.12 15.04 -1.02
C PRO A 75 8.46 15.76 -1.14
N LYS A 76 9.57 15.01 -1.23
CA LYS A 76 10.94 15.57 -1.20
C LYS A 76 11.20 16.62 -2.30
N HIS A 77 10.45 16.56 -3.40
CA HIS A 77 10.59 17.46 -4.53
C HIS A 77 9.82 18.78 -4.37
N LEU A 78 8.97 18.91 -3.36
CA LEU A 78 8.22 20.13 -3.04
C LEU A 78 8.94 20.92 -1.96
N GLN A 79 8.88 22.25 -2.03
CA GLN A 79 9.59 23.14 -1.10
C GLN A 79 8.71 23.62 0.05
N ARG A 80 7.40 23.71 -0.16
CA ARG A 80 6.45 24.15 0.86
C ARG A 80 6.09 23.01 1.79
N ASP A 81 5.41 23.33 2.88
CA ASP A 81 4.88 22.34 3.82
C ASP A 81 3.62 21.62 3.26
N ASP A 82 3.74 21.10 2.04
CA ASP A 82 2.71 20.32 1.37
C ASP A 82 2.68 18.92 2.01
N ARG A 83 1.53 18.49 2.51
CA ARG A 83 1.35 17.27 3.28
C ARG A 83 0.46 16.30 2.52
N TYR A 84 1.11 15.24 2.06
CA TYR A 84 0.47 14.20 1.28
C TYR A 84 0.24 13.00 2.21
N LEU A 85 -0.98 12.46 2.21
CA LEU A 85 -1.20 11.13 2.79
C LEU A 85 -0.41 10.13 1.95
N SER A 86 0.56 9.45 2.56
CA SER A 86 1.46 8.51 1.89
C SER A 86 1.18 7.09 2.36
N LEU A 87 1.35 6.16 1.42
CA LEU A 87 1.37 4.72 1.64
C LEU A 87 2.53 4.14 0.83
N ARG A 88 3.39 3.35 1.47
CA ARG A 88 4.38 2.51 0.78
C ARG A 88 4.04 1.04 0.96
N ILE A 89 3.97 0.32 -0.16
CA ILE A 89 3.81 -1.12 -0.16
C ILE A 89 4.91 -1.82 -0.95
N TYR A 90 5.31 -2.98 -0.45
CA TYR A 90 6.04 -3.99 -1.20
C TYR A 90 5.03 -4.99 -1.76
N ILE A 91 5.13 -5.30 -3.05
CA ILE A 91 4.22 -6.18 -3.77
C ILE A 91 4.91 -7.52 -3.95
N GLU A 92 4.37 -8.55 -3.31
CA GLU A 92 4.76 -9.91 -3.59
C GLU A 92 4.14 -10.34 -4.92
N GLN A 93 5.00 -10.79 -5.84
CA GLN A 93 4.56 -11.26 -7.13
C GLN A 93 5.23 -12.59 -7.47
N ASP A 94 4.47 -13.45 -8.13
CA ASP A 94 5.01 -14.67 -8.70
C ASP A 94 6.03 -14.32 -9.80
N PRO A 95 7.09 -15.14 -9.95
CA PRO A 95 8.03 -15.06 -11.07
C PRO A 95 7.32 -14.97 -12.43
N SER A 96 7.56 -13.88 -13.16
CA SER A 96 7.03 -13.70 -14.51
C SER A 96 8.13 -13.31 -15.50
N PRO A 97 8.61 -14.25 -16.33
CA PRO A 97 9.66 -13.96 -17.31
C PRO A 97 9.29 -12.85 -18.29
N ALA A 98 7.99 -12.69 -18.62
CA ALA A 98 7.51 -11.62 -19.47
C ALA A 98 7.63 -10.24 -18.80
N PHE A 99 7.25 -10.15 -17.52
CA PHE A 99 7.36 -8.93 -16.73
C PHE A 99 8.83 -8.54 -16.51
N SER A 100 9.66 -9.49 -16.11
CA SER A 100 11.11 -9.37 -15.92
C SER A 100 11.86 -8.80 -17.12
N ARG A 101 11.51 -9.24 -18.34
CA ARG A 101 12.18 -8.78 -19.58
C ARG A 101 11.71 -7.42 -20.10
N ALA A 102 10.62 -6.87 -19.56
CA ALA A 102 10.09 -5.58 -20.03
C ALA A 102 11.07 -4.42 -19.71
N SER A 103 10.79 -3.21 -20.20
CA SER A 103 11.50 -2.02 -19.70
C SER A 103 11.02 -1.66 -18.29
N LEU A 104 11.79 -0.83 -17.58
CA LEU A 104 11.37 -0.28 -16.29
C LEU A 104 10.02 0.45 -16.43
N GLU A 105 9.87 1.29 -17.45
CA GLU A 105 8.65 2.05 -17.69
C GLU A 105 7.46 1.14 -17.98
N ALA A 106 7.66 0.02 -18.69
CA ALA A 106 6.59 -0.94 -18.94
C ALA A 106 6.17 -1.68 -17.66
N ARG A 107 7.12 -2.11 -16.83
CA ARG A 107 6.82 -2.69 -15.50
C ARG A 107 6.13 -1.68 -14.59
N ALA A 108 6.66 -0.46 -14.52
CA ALA A 108 6.09 0.63 -13.74
C ALA A 108 4.67 1.00 -14.22
N SER A 109 4.40 0.97 -15.52
CA SER A 109 3.06 1.21 -16.09
C SER A 109 2.07 0.13 -15.63
N ALA A 110 2.48 -1.13 -15.61
CA ALA A 110 1.66 -2.23 -15.10
C ALA A 110 1.39 -2.09 -13.60
N MET A 111 2.43 -1.79 -12.80
CA MET A 111 2.28 -1.58 -11.35
C MET A 111 1.42 -0.36 -11.04
N PHE A 112 1.59 0.75 -11.77
CA PHE A 112 0.77 1.94 -11.63
C PHE A 112 -0.70 1.63 -11.90
N SER A 113 -1.01 1.03 -13.05
CA SER A 113 -2.38 0.69 -13.48
C SER A 113 -3.09 -0.20 -12.48
N ARG A 114 -2.35 -1.18 -11.94
CA ARG A 114 -2.88 -2.16 -11.01
C ARG A 114 -3.16 -1.60 -9.62
N TYR A 115 -2.27 -0.78 -9.07
CA TYR A 115 -2.30 -0.45 -7.64
C TYR A 115 -2.66 1.01 -7.34
N VAL A 116 -2.23 2.00 -8.14
CA VAL A 116 -2.37 3.41 -7.74
C VAL A 116 -3.84 3.82 -7.64
N GLY A 117 -4.65 3.50 -8.65
CA GLY A 117 -6.07 3.84 -8.65
C GLY A 117 -6.84 3.21 -7.48
N PRO A 118 -6.79 1.89 -7.28
CA PRO A 118 -7.43 1.22 -6.15
C PRO A 118 -6.92 1.70 -4.78
N LEU A 119 -5.61 1.88 -4.59
CA LEU A 119 -5.07 2.36 -3.32
C LEU A 119 -5.49 3.80 -3.04
N LEU A 120 -5.55 4.66 -4.06
CA LEU A 120 -6.03 6.03 -3.91
C LEU A 120 -7.49 6.06 -3.42
N ARG A 121 -8.35 5.16 -3.90
CA ARG A 121 -9.74 5.02 -3.40
C ARG A 121 -9.79 4.64 -1.93
N ARG A 122 -8.92 3.71 -1.48
CA ARG A 122 -8.83 3.32 -0.07
C ARG A 122 -8.34 4.46 0.81
N MET A 123 -7.25 5.12 0.39
CA MET A 123 -6.66 6.26 1.11
C MET A 123 -7.62 7.44 1.26
N ALA A 124 -8.50 7.64 0.27
CA ALA A 124 -9.43 8.77 0.22
C ALA A 124 -10.89 8.40 0.58
N ARG A 125 -11.11 7.25 1.22
CA ARG A 125 -12.46 6.76 1.53
C ARG A 125 -13.21 7.64 2.53
N ASP A 126 -12.48 8.25 3.47
CA ASP A 126 -13.06 9.13 4.48
C ASP A 126 -13.34 10.53 3.91
N ALA A 127 -14.61 10.94 3.95
CA ALA A 127 -15.04 12.23 3.41
C ALA A 127 -14.47 13.43 4.19
N ALA A 128 -14.20 13.29 5.49
CA ALA A 128 -13.61 14.36 6.29
C ALA A 128 -12.15 14.59 5.91
N LEU A 129 -11.39 13.52 5.60
CA LEU A 129 -10.05 13.63 5.03
C LEU A 129 -10.07 14.40 3.69
N LEU A 130 -11.01 14.08 2.80
CA LEU A 130 -11.16 14.79 1.53
C LEU A 130 -11.65 16.24 1.71
N ALA A 131 -12.41 16.55 2.75
CA ALA A 131 -12.83 17.90 3.06
C ALA A 131 -11.72 18.75 3.71
N ASP A 132 -10.72 18.12 4.35
CA ASP A 132 -9.66 18.83 5.08
C ASP A 132 -8.71 19.58 4.12
N GLY A 133 -8.80 20.90 4.11
CA GLY A 133 -7.97 21.78 3.29
C GLY A 133 -6.47 21.75 3.61
N SER A 134 -6.07 21.11 4.70
CA SER A 134 -4.66 20.91 5.06
C SER A 134 -4.03 19.71 4.37
N VAL A 135 -4.82 18.82 3.76
CA VAL A 135 -4.32 17.70 2.94
C VAL A 135 -4.07 18.22 1.52
N ASP A 136 -2.82 18.14 1.05
CA ASP A 136 -2.44 18.69 -0.26
C ASP A 136 -2.44 17.64 -1.38
N GLY A 137 -2.42 16.35 -1.03
CA GLY A 137 -2.44 15.27 -2.01
C GLY A 137 -2.21 13.88 -1.41
N PHE A 138 -1.88 12.95 -2.30
CA PHE A 138 -1.69 11.54 -1.99
C PHE A 138 -0.40 11.02 -2.63
N THR A 139 0.33 10.19 -1.90
CA THR A 139 1.52 9.50 -2.41
C THR A 139 1.32 7.99 -2.31
N VAL A 140 1.43 7.29 -3.43
CA VAL A 140 1.47 5.83 -3.47
C VAL A 140 2.87 5.41 -3.89
N VAL A 141 3.58 4.74 -3.00
CA VAL A 141 4.90 4.16 -3.28
C VAL A 141 4.75 2.66 -3.47
N LEU A 142 5.09 2.18 -4.66
CA LEU A 142 5.02 0.78 -5.04
C LEU A 142 6.43 0.23 -5.20
N GLU A 143 6.72 -0.87 -4.54
CA GLU A 143 7.97 -1.60 -4.69
C GLU A 143 7.69 -3.04 -5.10
N TRP A 144 8.51 -3.58 -6.00
CA TRP A 144 8.42 -4.96 -6.44
C TRP A 144 9.80 -5.52 -6.79
N GLN A 145 9.94 -6.83 -6.71
CA GLN A 145 11.14 -7.52 -7.15
C GLN A 145 11.16 -7.65 -8.69
N LYS A 146 12.23 -7.20 -9.34
CA LYS A 146 12.38 -7.23 -10.81
C LYS A 146 12.44 -8.64 -11.38
N ASP A 147 13.30 -9.49 -10.82
CA ASP A 147 13.57 -10.84 -11.32
C ASP A 147 13.45 -11.87 -10.21
N ALA A 148 12.90 -13.05 -10.54
CA ALA A 148 12.94 -14.21 -9.67
C ALA A 148 14.41 -14.61 -9.43
N GLN A 149 14.76 -14.73 -8.16
CA GLN A 149 16.14 -14.83 -7.69
C GLN A 149 16.86 -16.04 -8.32
N ARG A 150 18.07 -15.85 -8.86
CA ARG A 150 19.04 -16.95 -8.99
C ARG A 150 19.74 -17.14 -7.65
N GLN A 151 20.01 -18.39 -7.26
CA GLN A 151 20.65 -18.70 -5.99
C GLN A 151 21.96 -17.89 -5.81
N GLY A 152 22.05 -17.09 -4.74
CA GLY A 152 23.23 -16.28 -4.40
C GLY A 152 23.25 -14.84 -4.92
N GLU A 153 22.28 -14.42 -5.73
CA GLU A 153 22.16 -13.01 -6.18
C GLU A 153 21.29 -12.19 -5.20
N ARG A 154 21.66 -10.91 -4.99
CA ARG A 154 20.86 -9.97 -4.18
C ARG A 154 19.59 -9.59 -4.95
N PRO A 155 18.40 -9.62 -4.33
CA PRO A 155 17.17 -9.16 -4.96
C PRO A 155 17.28 -7.71 -5.44
N ILE A 156 16.81 -7.44 -6.67
CA ILE A 156 16.70 -6.09 -7.22
C ILE A 156 15.26 -5.65 -7.06
N HIS A 157 15.04 -4.61 -6.26
CA HIS A 157 13.72 -4.06 -5.99
C HIS A 157 13.53 -2.75 -6.74
N GLU A 158 12.63 -2.73 -7.71
CA GLU A 158 12.28 -1.50 -8.39
C GLU A 158 11.18 -0.77 -7.61
N THR A 159 11.20 0.55 -7.66
CA THR A 159 10.24 1.39 -6.93
C THR A 159 9.68 2.46 -7.84
N ILE A 160 8.38 2.76 -7.72
CA ILE A 160 7.83 4.04 -8.14
C ILE A 160 7.16 4.76 -6.98
N ALA A 161 7.26 6.09 -6.98
CA ALA A 161 6.46 6.95 -6.12
C ALA A 161 5.58 7.82 -7.01
N ALA A 162 4.26 7.59 -6.95
CA ALA A 162 3.24 8.36 -7.63
C ALA A 162 2.70 9.44 -6.70
N PHE A 163 2.93 10.70 -7.05
CA PHE A 163 2.43 11.87 -6.35
C PHE A 163 1.23 12.44 -7.11
N VAL A 164 0.07 12.47 -6.44
CA VAL A 164 -1.19 12.95 -7.00
C VAL A 164 -1.67 14.10 -6.13
N ASP A 165 -1.78 15.30 -6.70
CA ASP A 165 -2.35 16.43 -5.96
C ASP A 165 -3.83 16.19 -5.63
N LYS A 166 -4.33 16.86 -4.58
CA LYS A 166 -5.70 16.65 -4.11
C LYS A 166 -6.77 16.93 -5.19
N PRO A 167 -6.70 18.02 -5.99
CA PRO A 167 -7.66 18.24 -7.07
C PRO A 167 -7.71 17.09 -8.09
N THR A 168 -6.55 16.59 -8.53
CA THR A 168 -6.47 15.46 -9.45
C THR A 168 -7.05 14.19 -8.83
N ALA A 169 -6.72 13.92 -7.57
CA ALA A 169 -7.29 12.78 -6.85
C ALA A 169 -8.82 12.88 -6.77
N VAL A 170 -9.35 14.04 -6.40
CA VAL A 170 -10.80 14.28 -6.32
C VAL A 170 -11.50 14.09 -7.67
N ASP A 171 -10.91 14.58 -8.77
CA ASP A 171 -11.48 14.37 -10.10
C ASP A 171 -11.47 12.89 -10.51
N TYR A 172 -10.38 12.17 -10.26
CA TYR A 172 -10.29 10.74 -10.53
C TYR A 172 -11.28 9.91 -9.70
N LEU A 173 -11.37 10.18 -8.40
CA LEU A 173 -12.26 9.49 -7.48
C LEU A 173 -13.74 9.73 -7.80
N ALA A 174 -14.07 10.90 -8.35
CA ALA A 174 -15.40 11.22 -8.84
C ALA A 174 -15.71 10.65 -10.24
N GLY A 175 -14.77 9.89 -10.85
CA GLY A 175 -14.93 9.33 -12.19
C GLY A 175 -14.82 10.35 -13.32
N ARG A 176 -14.31 11.56 -13.03
CA ARG A 176 -14.09 12.61 -14.04
C ARG A 176 -12.76 12.47 -14.79
N LEU A 177 -11.82 11.68 -14.24
CA LEU A 177 -10.59 11.30 -14.92
C LEU A 177 -10.53 9.81 -15.11
N ARG A 178 -10.04 9.41 -16.28
CA ARG A 178 -9.65 8.03 -16.58
C ARG A 178 -8.22 7.74 -16.08
N PRO A 179 -7.80 6.47 -16.02
CA PRO A 179 -6.45 6.11 -15.60
C PRO A 179 -5.33 6.78 -16.41
N ASP A 180 -5.49 6.92 -17.73
CA ASP A 180 -4.53 7.58 -18.61
C ASP A 180 -4.37 9.08 -18.30
N GLU A 181 -5.45 9.74 -17.89
CA GLU A 181 -5.41 11.13 -17.44
C GLU A 181 -4.83 11.26 -16.03
N LEU A 182 -5.14 10.32 -15.13
CA LEU A 182 -4.55 10.27 -13.79
C LEU A 182 -3.02 10.19 -13.88
N VAL A 183 -2.48 9.27 -14.69
CA VAL A 183 -1.02 9.11 -14.81
C VAL A 183 -0.36 10.30 -15.49
N ALA A 184 -1.06 10.97 -16.42
CA ALA A 184 -0.55 12.17 -17.08
C ALA A 184 -0.47 13.38 -16.14
N ARG A 185 -1.36 13.47 -15.14
CA ARG A 185 -1.38 14.54 -14.14
C ARG A 185 -0.52 14.21 -12.91
N ALA A 186 -0.33 12.93 -12.60
CA ALA A 186 0.55 12.51 -11.53
C ALA A 186 2.01 12.81 -11.86
N ARG A 187 2.80 13.14 -10.84
CA ARG A 187 4.26 13.07 -10.95
C ARG A 187 4.71 11.69 -10.50
N VAL A 188 5.36 10.93 -11.38
CA VAL A 188 5.87 9.59 -11.04
C VAL A 188 7.39 9.58 -11.05
N LEU A 189 8.00 9.32 -9.90
CA LEU A 189 9.45 9.12 -9.78
C LEU A 189 9.77 7.63 -9.72
N GLY A 190 10.87 7.20 -10.35
CA GLY A 190 11.26 5.79 -10.42
C GLY A 190 12.68 5.50 -9.96
N TRP A 191 12.89 4.28 -9.45
CA TRP A 191 14.17 3.71 -9.05
C TRP A 191 14.31 2.28 -9.60
N ASP A 192 15.50 1.92 -10.07
CA ASP A 192 15.79 0.63 -10.72
C ASP A 192 16.43 -0.43 -9.81
N GLY A 193 16.30 -0.29 -8.49
CA GLY A 193 17.05 -1.06 -7.50
C GLY A 193 17.86 -0.16 -6.58
N GLU A 194 18.70 0.67 -7.19
CA GLU A 194 19.64 1.52 -6.45
C GLU A 194 19.74 2.92 -7.05
N THR A 195 19.47 3.10 -8.34
CA THR A 195 19.67 4.38 -9.04
C THR A 195 18.35 5.13 -9.23
N PRO A 196 18.26 6.41 -8.82
CA PRO A 196 17.13 7.25 -9.18
C PRO A 196 17.10 7.47 -10.70
N ARG A 197 15.97 7.18 -11.33
CA ARG A 197 15.75 7.37 -12.77
C ARG A 197 15.07 8.70 -13.10
N GLY A 198 14.72 9.47 -12.08
CA GLY A 198 13.99 10.72 -12.23
C GLY A 198 12.52 10.48 -12.52
N THR A 199 11.90 11.38 -13.29
CA THR A 199 10.47 11.30 -13.63
C THR A 199 10.27 10.31 -14.77
N LEU A 200 9.40 9.33 -14.55
CA LEU A 200 9.02 8.34 -15.56
C LEU A 200 7.78 8.81 -16.34
N ARG A 201 7.73 8.45 -17.62
CA ARG A 201 6.52 8.59 -18.45
C ARG A 201 5.87 7.23 -18.58
N LEU A 202 4.71 7.08 -17.98
CA LEU A 202 4.01 5.80 -17.91
C LEU A 202 2.75 5.82 -18.78
N GLN A 203 2.29 4.64 -19.13
CA GLN A 203 0.92 4.42 -19.62
C GLN A 203 0.08 3.88 -18.47
N ALA A 204 -1.22 4.16 -18.49
CA ALA A 204 -2.14 3.61 -17.50
C ALA A 204 -3.45 3.14 -18.17
N TRP A 205 -4.00 2.07 -17.63
CA TRP A 205 -5.25 1.46 -18.07
C TRP A 205 -6.06 0.97 -16.86
N ASP A 206 -7.32 0.63 -17.07
CA ASP A 206 -8.12 -0.04 -16.04
C ASP A 206 -7.61 -1.47 -15.85
N ASP A 207 -7.11 -1.76 -14.64
CA ASP A 207 -6.71 -3.09 -14.19
C ASP A 207 -7.55 -3.44 -12.97
N ASN A 208 -8.28 -4.56 -13.05
CA ASN A 208 -9.19 -5.02 -11.99
C ASN A 208 -8.55 -6.05 -11.05
N PHE A 209 -7.26 -6.35 -11.18
CA PHE A 209 -6.57 -7.37 -10.41
C PHE A 209 -6.80 -7.20 -8.90
N VAL A 210 -6.64 -5.98 -8.37
CA VAL A 210 -6.84 -5.70 -6.93
C VAL A 210 -8.26 -6.01 -6.47
N ALA A 211 -9.25 -5.89 -7.35
CA ALA A 211 -10.65 -6.17 -7.04
C ALA A 211 -11.01 -7.66 -7.21
N THR A 212 -10.30 -8.40 -8.08
CA THR A 212 -10.69 -9.77 -8.48
C THR A 212 -9.77 -10.86 -7.97
N TYR A 213 -8.51 -10.54 -7.66
CA TYR A 213 -7.52 -11.52 -7.24
C TYR A 213 -7.82 -12.02 -5.82
N LYS A 214 -7.62 -13.32 -5.63
CA LYS A 214 -7.80 -13.99 -4.33
C LYS A 214 -6.64 -14.93 -4.11
N VAL A 215 -5.92 -14.74 -3.00
CA VAL A 215 -4.88 -15.68 -2.58
C VAL A 215 -5.53 -17.03 -2.27
N LYS A 216 -4.97 -18.09 -2.83
CA LYS A 216 -5.48 -19.45 -2.63
C LYS A 216 -5.46 -19.80 -1.14
N ASN A 217 -6.58 -20.32 -0.65
CA ASN A 217 -6.77 -20.70 0.76
C ASN A 217 -6.73 -19.54 1.77
N TYR A 218 -6.70 -18.28 1.33
CA TYR A 218 -6.87 -17.15 2.24
C TYR A 218 -8.34 -17.04 2.69
N GLN A 219 -8.55 -16.97 3.99
CA GLN A 219 -9.86 -16.73 4.60
C GLN A 219 -9.84 -15.37 5.27
N LEU A 220 -10.78 -14.51 4.86
CA LEU A 220 -10.98 -13.23 5.53
C LEU A 220 -11.43 -13.47 6.96
N GLU A 221 -10.92 -12.65 7.87
CA GLU A 221 -11.33 -12.66 9.25
C GLU A 221 -12.84 -12.35 9.37
N PRO A 222 -13.60 -13.07 10.22
CA PRO A 222 -15.02 -12.82 10.41
C PRO A 222 -15.33 -11.35 10.74
N GLY A 223 -16.24 -10.74 9.99
CA GLY A 223 -16.63 -9.34 10.16
C GLY A 223 -15.83 -8.34 9.34
N VAL A 224 -14.74 -8.76 8.68
CA VAL A 224 -14.00 -7.92 7.74
C VAL A 224 -14.67 -7.93 6.36
N SER A 225 -14.79 -6.75 5.75
CA SER A 225 -15.29 -6.58 4.39
C SER A 225 -14.29 -5.79 3.54
N CYS A 226 -13.87 -6.40 2.43
CA CYS A 226 -13.00 -5.77 1.45
C CYS A 226 -13.85 -5.12 0.35
N GLN A 227 -13.82 -3.79 0.30
CA GLN A 227 -14.51 -2.99 -0.72
C GLN A 227 -13.53 -2.41 -1.73
#